data_AF-A0A4Q1FVV0-F1
#
_entry.id   AF-A0A4Q1FVV0-F1
#
_cell.length_a   1.000
_cell.length_b   1.000
_cell.length_c   1.000
_cell.angle_alpha   90.00
_cell.angle_beta   90.00
_cell.angle_gamma   90.00
#
_symmetry.space_group_name_H-M   'P 1'
#
loop_
_entity.id
_entity.type
_entity.pdbx_description
1 polymer ?
#
loop_
_entity_poly.entity_id
_entity_poly.type
_entity_poly.pdbx_seq_one_letter_code
_entity_poly.pdbx_strand_id
1 'polypeptide(L)'
;MFKIKDKLFNIQYAYLDAFVNSDHQLVFGLQIKATGTDKMPDNENDDTSDLFFPDDALFFNSEILLKINPNEIERWQDIAGRTIEWKDYPEDEQEPHALFYVYEHNEVYNAKIEFKALKEKIIVKIKAICDIYAGEFFSDNLPLEVETEVDFYGIFCGKGTTEEQCFKKVSPYLNTDALKVAQNKYGVSIVVPQDTNMETNLLILADY
;
A
#
# COMPACT_ATOMS: atom_id res chain seq x y z
N MET A 1 -4.28 2.56 13.36
CA MET A 1 -5.17 3.74 13.32
C MET A 1 -5.26 4.21 11.89
N PHE A 2 -6.47 4.46 11.38
CA PHE A 2 -6.70 5.12 10.11
C PHE A 2 -7.73 6.23 10.38
N LYS A 3 -7.38 7.49 10.08
CA LYS A 3 -8.20 8.65 10.42
C LYS A 3 -8.24 9.67 9.28
N ILE A 4 -9.43 10.23 9.01
CA ILE A 4 -9.63 11.34 8.06
C ILE A 4 -10.52 12.39 8.71
N LYS A 5 -10.07 13.66 8.80
CA LYS A 5 -10.84 14.77 9.40
C LYS A 5 -11.57 14.35 10.69
N ASP A 6 -10.84 13.70 11.60
CA ASP A 6 -11.28 13.17 12.90
C ASP A 6 -12.15 11.90 12.90
N LYS A 7 -12.50 11.35 11.74
CA LYS A 7 -13.24 10.10 11.62
C LYS A 7 -12.32 8.88 11.56
N LEU A 8 -12.65 7.83 12.30
CA LEU A 8 -11.87 6.60 12.37
C LEU A 8 -12.41 5.52 11.42
N PHE A 9 -11.48 4.80 10.81
CA PHE A 9 -11.75 3.70 9.91
C PHE A 9 -11.05 2.43 10.41
N ASN A 10 -11.66 1.28 10.16
CA ASN A 10 -11.13 -0.01 10.56
C ASN A 10 -10.23 -0.57 9.45
N ILE A 11 -8.93 -0.68 9.73
CA ILE A 11 -7.96 -1.25 8.77
C ILE A 11 -8.23 -2.74 8.60
N GLN A 12 -8.44 -3.17 7.36
CA GLN A 12 -8.63 -4.56 7.00
C GLN A 12 -7.30 -5.24 6.67
N TYR A 13 -6.44 -4.53 5.93
CA TYR A 13 -5.07 -4.95 5.66
C TYR A 13 -4.20 -3.74 5.30
N ALA A 14 -2.90 -3.93 5.46
CA ALA A 14 -1.89 -3.01 4.96
C ALA A 14 -0.65 -3.82 4.58
N TYR A 15 -0.16 -3.64 3.34
CA TYR A 15 1.03 -4.36 2.88
C TYR A 15 1.87 -3.51 1.93
N LEU A 16 3.15 -3.86 1.89
CA LEU A 16 4.09 -3.45 0.86
C LEU A 16 4.17 -4.51 -0.22
N ASP A 17 4.11 -4.08 -1.46
CA ASP A 17 4.51 -4.88 -2.61
C ASP A 17 5.63 -4.18 -3.36
N ALA A 18 6.17 -4.88 -4.36
CA ALA A 18 7.11 -4.26 -5.27
C ALA A 18 6.99 -4.84 -6.67
N PHE A 19 7.51 -4.12 -7.65
CA PHE A 19 7.66 -4.61 -9.02
C PHE A 19 8.81 -3.89 -9.71
N VAL A 20 9.26 -4.44 -10.84
CA VAL A 20 10.22 -3.75 -11.72
C VAL A 20 9.44 -3.15 -12.88
N ASN A 21 9.42 -1.83 -12.99
CA ASN A 21 8.68 -1.12 -14.03
C ASN A 21 9.38 -1.25 -15.41
N SER A 22 8.77 -0.66 -16.44
CA SER A 22 9.30 -0.67 -17.82
C SER A 22 10.67 -0.01 -17.97
N ASP A 23 10.98 0.94 -17.08
CA ASP A 23 12.25 1.68 -17.09
C ASP A 23 13.35 0.98 -16.28
N HIS A 24 13.12 -0.28 -15.89
CA HIS A 24 14.03 -1.06 -15.07
C HIS A 24 14.33 -0.35 -13.74
N GLN A 25 13.28 -0.03 -13.00
CA GLN A 25 13.38 0.50 -11.64
C GLN A 25 12.60 -0.42 -10.71
N LEU A 26 13.19 -0.76 -9.57
CA LEU A 26 12.45 -1.40 -8.48
C LEU A 26 11.57 -0.35 -7.81
N VAL A 27 10.27 -0.59 -7.85
CA VAL A 27 9.21 0.24 -7.27
C VAL A 27 8.65 -0.50 -6.06
N PHE A 28 8.52 0.16 -4.92
CA PHE A 28 7.70 -0.33 -3.81
C PHE A 28 6.37 0.41 -3.78
N GLY A 29 5.29 -0.37 -3.71
CA GLY A 29 3.95 0.15 -3.48
C GLY A 29 3.49 -0.10 -2.05
N LEU A 30 2.75 0.84 -1.50
CA LEU A 30 2.04 0.66 -0.23
C LEU A 30 0.54 0.66 -0.49
N GLN A 31 -0.10 -0.42 -0.06
CA GLN A 31 -1.52 -0.68 -0.23
C GLN A 31 -2.18 -0.81 1.14
N ILE A 32 -3.21 0.00 1.41
CA ILE A 32 -3.98 -0.05 2.65
C ILE A 32 -5.46 -0.06 2.32
N LYS A 33 -6.20 -1.02 2.86
CA LYS A 33 -7.66 -1.04 2.84
C LYS A 33 -8.20 -0.79 4.23
N ALA A 34 -9.17 0.10 4.33
CA ALA A 34 -9.96 0.32 5.53
C ALA A 34 -11.46 0.32 5.20
N THR A 35 -12.29 0.21 6.23
CA THR A 35 -13.74 0.32 6.12
C THR A 35 -14.31 1.31 7.13
N GLY A 36 -15.51 1.81 6.84
CA GLY A 36 -16.26 2.65 7.75
C GLY A 36 -16.60 1.98 9.08
N THR A 37 -16.97 2.78 10.07
CA THR A 37 -17.28 2.31 11.42
C THR A 37 -18.64 2.80 11.94
N ASP A 38 -19.37 3.59 11.16
CA ASP A 38 -20.66 4.11 11.57
C ASP A 38 -21.73 3.02 11.56
N LYS A 39 -22.72 3.21 12.43
CA LYS A 39 -23.91 2.37 12.45
C LYS A 39 -24.94 2.96 11.48
N MET A 40 -25.69 2.07 10.85
CA MET A 40 -26.89 2.48 10.13
C MET A 40 -27.84 3.18 11.11
N PRO A 41 -28.41 4.35 10.73
CA PRO A 41 -29.41 5.00 11.56
C PRO A 41 -30.70 4.17 11.62
N ASP A 42 -31.44 4.30 12.71
CA ASP A 42 -32.73 3.61 12.90
C ASP A 42 -33.86 4.25 12.07
N ASN A 43 -33.68 5.50 11.62
CA ASN A 43 -34.67 6.28 10.88
C ASN A 43 -34.17 6.60 9.47
N GLU A 44 -34.98 6.28 8.47
CA GLU A 44 -34.67 6.51 7.04
C GLU A 44 -34.52 7.99 6.66
N ASN A 45 -34.95 8.92 7.52
CA ASN A 45 -34.85 10.36 7.28
C ASN A 45 -33.59 11.00 7.89
N ASP A 46 -32.78 10.23 8.61
CA ASP A 46 -31.53 10.75 9.16
C ASP A 46 -30.53 10.99 8.03
N ASP A 47 -29.80 12.10 8.08
CA ASP A 47 -28.78 12.42 7.08
C ASP A 47 -27.59 11.46 7.21
N THR A 48 -27.36 10.68 6.15
CA THR A 48 -26.28 9.70 6.07
C THR A 48 -25.14 10.13 5.15
N SER A 49 -25.21 11.33 4.59
CA SER A 49 -24.28 11.79 3.56
C SER A 49 -22.83 11.87 4.02
N ASP A 50 -22.61 12.03 5.33
CA ASP A 50 -21.29 12.07 5.97
C ASP A 50 -20.96 10.78 6.75
N LEU A 51 -21.75 9.71 6.61
CA LEU A 51 -21.54 8.42 7.28
C LEU A 51 -20.75 7.44 6.39
N PHE A 52 -19.89 6.65 7.01
CA PHE A 52 -19.15 5.57 6.37
C PHE A 52 -19.44 4.28 7.12
N PHE A 53 -20.14 3.37 6.46
CA PHE A 53 -20.58 2.11 7.01
C PHE A 53 -19.51 1.02 6.85
N PRO A 54 -19.63 -0.11 7.57
CA PRO A 54 -18.68 -1.21 7.45
C PRO A 54 -18.51 -1.78 6.03
N ASP A 55 -19.51 -1.58 5.16
CA ASP A 55 -19.47 -2.00 3.76
C ASP A 55 -18.80 -0.96 2.84
N ASP A 56 -18.65 0.29 3.30
CA ASP A 56 -17.91 1.33 2.56
C ASP A 56 -16.41 1.09 2.71
N ALA A 57 -15.78 0.72 1.59
CA ALA A 57 -14.35 0.43 1.53
C ALA A 57 -13.56 1.64 1.02
N LEU A 58 -12.47 1.93 1.72
CA LEU A 58 -11.51 2.97 1.38
C LEU A 58 -10.18 2.32 1.03
N PHE A 59 -9.55 2.80 -0.03
CA PHE A 59 -8.27 2.25 -0.50
C PHE A 59 -7.25 3.37 -0.65
N PHE A 60 -6.10 3.19 -0.02
CA PHE A 60 -4.91 3.99 -0.25
C PHE A 60 -3.93 3.13 -1.04
N ASN A 61 -3.62 3.57 -2.26
CA ASN A 61 -2.74 2.87 -3.18
C ASN A 61 -1.61 3.83 -3.56
N SER A 62 -0.38 3.36 -3.57
CA SER A 62 0.75 4.27 -3.77
C SER A 62 1.94 3.60 -4.39
N GLU A 63 2.78 4.40 -5.06
CA GLU A 63 4.12 4.07 -5.49
C GLU A 63 5.08 5.02 -4.78
N ILE A 64 5.80 4.50 -3.77
CA ILE A 64 6.37 5.35 -2.72
C ILE A 64 7.88 5.29 -2.63
N LEU A 65 8.50 4.28 -3.24
CA LEU A 65 9.94 4.20 -3.34
C LEU A 65 10.31 3.75 -4.73
N LEU A 66 10.92 4.68 -5.47
CA LEU A 66 11.27 4.55 -6.87
C LEU A 66 12.80 4.70 -7.01
N LYS A 67 13.36 4.20 -8.11
CA LYS A 67 14.79 4.37 -8.46
C LYS A 67 15.78 3.87 -7.40
N ILE A 68 15.44 2.77 -6.73
CA ILE A 68 16.32 2.15 -5.73
C ILE A 68 17.61 1.68 -6.41
N ASN A 69 18.75 2.10 -5.89
CA ASN A 69 20.04 1.69 -6.42
C ASN A 69 20.36 0.23 -6.05
N PRO A 70 21.20 -0.46 -6.83
CA PRO A 70 21.76 -1.75 -6.45
C PRO A 70 22.33 -1.74 -5.02
N ASN A 71 21.94 -2.72 -4.21
CA ASN A 71 22.35 -2.90 -2.80
C ASN A 71 21.86 -1.82 -1.81
N GLU A 72 20.97 -0.91 -2.24
CA GLU A 72 20.40 0.09 -1.34
C GLU A 72 19.33 -0.49 -0.40
N ILE A 73 18.72 -1.60 -0.82
CA ILE A 73 17.84 -2.46 -0.02
C ILE A 73 18.34 -3.89 -0.23
N GLU A 74 18.92 -4.52 0.78
CA GLU A 74 19.37 -5.92 0.68
C GLU A 74 18.24 -6.88 1.05
N ARG A 75 17.41 -6.46 2.01
CA ARG A 75 16.19 -7.12 2.46
C ARG A 75 15.06 -6.11 2.47
N TRP A 76 13.82 -6.53 2.22
CA TRP A 76 12.69 -5.60 2.18
C TRP A 76 12.54 -4.77 3.46
N GLN A 77 12.99 -5.30 4.62
CA GLN A 77 12.97 -4.57 5.89
C GLN A 77 13.91 -3.37 5.95
N ASP A 78 14.87 -3.24 5.04
CA ASP A 78 15.78 -2.11 4.97
C ASP A 78 15.08 -0.82 4.49
N ILE A 79 13.79 -0.88 4.15
CA ILE A 79 12.91 0.29 4.02
C ILE A 79 12.71 1.01 5.36
N ALA A 80 12.89 0.31 6.50
CA ALA A 80 12.77 0.91 7.82
C ALA A 80 13.78 2.05 8.04
N GLY A 81 13.32 3.15 8.63
CA GLY A 81 14.10 4.38 8.81
C GLY A 81 13.96 5.37 7.66
N ARG A 82 13.38 4.97 6.52
CA ARG A 82 13.11 5.89 5.41
C ARG A 82 11.92 6.79 5.68
N THR A 83 12.02 8.00 5.15
CA THR A 83 10.93 8.99 5.11
C THR A 83 10.77 9.45 3.67
N ILE A 84 9.55 9.36 3.15
CA ILE A 84 9.18 9.75 1.79
C ILE A 84 8.22 10.92 1.88
N GLU A 85 8.47 11.98 1.12
CA GLU A 85 7.69 13.21 1.14
C GLU A 85 7.44 13.73 -0.27
N TRP A 86 6.21 14.18 -0.53
CA TRP A 86 5.86 14.96 -1.72
C TRP A 86 4.80 16.01 -1.36
N LYS A 87 4.77 17.11 -2.11
CA LYS A 87 3.84 18.23 -1.85
C LYS A 87 2.59 18.14 -2.70
N ASP A 88 2.77 17.95 -4.00
CA ASP A 88 1.70 17.88 -4.99
C ASP A 88 1.78 16.51 -5.66
N TYR A 89 0.67 16.06 -6.26
CA TYR A 89 0.70 14.85 -7.07
C TYR A 89 1.58 15.12 -8.30
N PRO A 90 2.67 14.36 -8.50
CA PRO A 90 3.61 14.65 -9.57
C PRO A 90 3.04 14.22 -10.93
N GLU A 91 3.27 15.05 -11.95
CA GLU A 91 3.03 14.65 -13.35
C GLU A 91 4.10 13.64 -13.82
N ASP A 92 5.29 13.64 -13.21
CA ASP A 92 6.33 12.66 -13.46
C ASP A 92 6.03 11.38 -12.67
N GLU A 93 5.62 10.32 -13.36
CA GLU A 93 5.37 8.99 -12.79
C GLU A 93 6.60 8.40 -12.07
N GLN A 94 7.79 8.98 -12.27
CA GLN A 94 9.00 8.58 -11.57
C GLN A 94 9.19 9.26 -10.20
N GLU A 95 8.24 10.07 -9.74
CA GLU A 95 8.19 10.62 -8.40
C GLU A 95 7.16 9.89 -7.51
N PRO A 96 7.39 9.81 -6.19
CA PRO A 96 6.46 9.17 -5.27
C PRO A 96 5.08 9.80 -5.34
N HIS A 97 4.05 8.95 -5.41
CA HIS A 97 2.67 9.40 -5.50
C HIS A 97 1.71 8.40 -4.86
N ALA A 98 0.52 8.87 -4.52
CA ALA A 98 -0.55 8.01 -4.03
C ALA A 98 -1.91 8.50 -4.51
N LEU A 99 -2.78 7.52 -4.72
CA LEU A 99 -4.19 7.72 -4.97
C LEU A 99 -4.99 7.21 -3.78
N PHE A 100 -6.06 7.92 -3.47
CA PHE A 100 -7.04 7.55 -2.49
C PHE A 100 -8.38 7.29 -3.18
N TYR A 101 -8.96 6.12 -2.95
CA TYR A 101 -10.25 5.76 -3.53
C TYR A 101 -11.32 5.66 -2.46
N VAL A 102 -12.35 6.50 -2.61
CA VAL A 102 -13.62 6.47 -1.88
C VAL A 102 -14.69 6.95 -2.83
N TYR A 103 -15.48 6.03 -3.38
CA TYR A 103 -16.42 6.23 -4.50
C TYR A 103 -15.77 6.66 -5.83
N GLU A 104 -14.73 7.48 -5.79
CA GLU A 104 -13.88 7.88 -6.91
C GLU A 104 -12.40 7.96 -6.50
N HIS A 105 -11.51 8.07 -7.50
CA HIS A 105 -10.07 8.19 -7.28
C HIS A 105 -9.67 9.66 -7.15
N ASN A 106 -9.08 10.01 -6.02
CA ASN A 106 -8.51 11.32 -5.76
C ASN A 106 -7.02 11.23 -5.46
N GLU A 107 -6.30 12.27 -5.84
CA GLU A 107 -4.88 12.39 -5.56
C GLU A 107 -4.62 12.65 -4.07
N VAL A 108 -3.43 12.25 -3.62
CA VAL A 108 -2.95 12.52 -2.26
C VAL A 108 -1.86 13.58 -2.31
N TYR A 109 -2.02 14.61 -1.49
CA TYR A 109 -1.14 15.78 -1.43
C TYR A 109 -0.47 15.92 -0.06
N ASN A 110 0.57 16.76 0.01
CA ASN A 110 1.32 17.08 1.22
C ASN A 110 1.67 15.86 2.07
N ALA A 111 2.07 14.78 1.40
CA ALA A 111 2.24 13.50 2.04
C ALA A 111 3.63 13.39 2.68
N LYS A 112 3.64 12.75 3.84
CA LYS A 112 4.82 12.29 4.56
C LYS A 112 4.56 10.86 5.03
N ILE A 113 5.38 9.94 4.55
CA ILE A 113 5.32 8.52 4.91
C ILE A 113 6.62 8.14 5.63
N GLU A 114 6.51 7.64 6.85
CA GLU A 114 7.63 7.18 7.66
C GLU A 114 7.55 5.67 7.90
N PHE A 115 8.65 4.97 7.68
CA PHE A 115 8.80 3.55 7.98
C PHE A 115 9.61 3.37 9.26
N LYS A 116 9.07 2.66 10.26
CA LYS A 116 9.75 2.44 11.55
C LYS A 116 9.80 0.95 11.86
N ALA A 117 10.99 0.46 12.22
CA ALA A 117 11.14 -0.89 12.73
C ALA A 117 10.56 -0.99 14.15
N LEU A 118 9.74 -2.02 14.40
CA LEU A 118 9.26 -2.39 15.72
C LEU A 118 9.40 -3.90 15.89
N LYS A 119 10.48 -4.32 16.56
CA LYS A 119 10.90 -5.73 16.62
C LYS A 119 11.12 -6.28 15.20
N GLU A 120 10.37 -7.31 14.81
CA GLU A 120 10.42 -7.94 13.49
C GLU A 120 9.42 -7.34 12.48
N LYS A 121 8.64 -6.34 12.92
CA LYS A 121 7.55 -5.73 12.14
C LYS A 121 7.95 -4.34 11.67
N ILE A 122 7.30 -3.88 10.60
CA ILE A 122 7.41 -2.49 10.12
C ILE A 122 6.11 -1.77 10.42
N ILE A 123 6.23 -0.62 11.07
CA ILE A 123 5.14 0.32 11.28
C ILE A 123 5.28 1.44 10.25
N VAL A 124 4.21 1.68 9.51
CA VAL A 124 4.08 2.81 8.60
C VAL A 124 3.27 3.91 9.27
N LYS A 125 3.75 5.14 9.17
CA LYS A 125 3.02 6.34 9.57
C LYS A 125 2.84 7.24 8.35
N ILE A 126 1.60 7.57 8.02
CA ILE A 126 1.23 8.49 6.94
C ILE A 126 0.62 9.73 7.56
N LYS A 127 1.07 10.89 7.10
CA LYS A 127 0.36 12.17 7.24
C LYS A 127 0.25 12.78 5.86
N ALA A 128 -0.96 13.07 5.42
CA ALA A 128 -1.21 13.63 4.10
C ALA A 128 -2.50 14.44 4.07
N ILE A 129 -2.83 14.94 2.89
CA ILE A 129 -4.09 15.59 2.55
C ILE A 129 -4.75 14.80 1.42
N CYS A 130 -6.05 14.58 1.51
CA CYS A 130 -6.85 13.96 0.45
C CYS A 130 -8.20 14.65 0.28
N ASP A 131 -8.85 14.38 -0.83
CA ASP A 131 -10.21 14.87 -1.12
C ASP A 131 -11.18 13.68 -1.11
N ILE A 132 -12.34 13.88 -0.49
CA ILE A 132 -13.44 12.91 -0.48
C ILE A 132 -14.72 13.69 -0.66
N TYR A 133 -15.46 13.43 -1.72
CA TYR A 133 -16.68 14.16 -2.04
C TYR A 133 -17.89 13.38 -1.54
N ALA A 134 -18.19 13.52 -0.24
CA ALA A 134 -19.32 12.87 0.42
C ALA A 134 -19.99 13.83 1.41
N GLY A 135 -21.25 14.18 1.16
CA GLY A 135 -21.99 15.12 1.99
C GLY A 135 -21.38 16.52 2.04
N GLU A 136 -21.68 17.27 3.10
CA GLU A 136 -21.11 18.61 3.32
C GLU A 136 -19.85 18.55 4.19
N PHE A 137 -19.66 17.47 4.96
CA PHE A 137 -18.54 17.33 5.89
C PHE A 137 -17.29 16.78 5.21
N PHE A 138 -17.42 15.93 4.19
CA PHE A 138 -16.28 15.49 3.38
C PHE A 138 -16.26 16.26 2.05
N SER A 139 -15.16 16.97 1.83
CA SER A 139 -14.89 17.76 0.63
C SER A 139 -13.38 17.77 0.37
N ASP A 140 -12.81 18.95 0.15
CA ASP A 140 -11.41 19.11 -0.21
C ASP A 140 -10.51 19.25 1.02
N ASN A 141 -9.23 18.98 0.83
CA ASN A 141 -8.15 19.26 1.76
C ASN A 141 -8.32 18.59 3.14
N LEU A 142 -8.78 17.35 3.16
CA LEU A 142 -9.03 16.60 4.38
C LEU A 142 -7.72 16.02 4.95
N PRO A 143 -7.43 16.23 6.25
CA PRO A 143 -6.25 15.64 6.85
C PRO A 143 -6.39 14.12 6.97
N LEU A 144 -5.45 13.41 6.38
CA LEU A 144 -5.30 11.95 6.43
C LEU A 144 -4.16 11.59 7.39
N GLU A 145 -4.46 10.72 8.36
CA GLU A 145 -3.49 10.16 9.30
C GLU A 145 -3.63 8.64 9.40
N VAL A 146 -2.55 7.91 9.09
CA VAL A 146 -2.52 6.45 9.23
C VAL A 146 -1.31 6.04 10.07
N GLU A 147 -1.50 5.08 10.96
CA GLU A 147 -0.44 4.39 11.67
C GLU A 147 -0.79 2.90 11.76
N THR A 148 -0.04 2.07 11.04
CA THR A 148 -0.34 0.63 10.95
C THR A 148 0.91 -0.20 10.78
N GLU A 149 0.83 -1.45 11.21
CA GLU A 149 1.77 -2.47 10.78
C GLU A 149 1.54 -2.82 9.31
N VAL A 150 2.63 -3.13 8.59
CA VAL A 150 2.57 -3.59 7.21
C VAL A 150 3.27 -4.93 7.04
N ASP A 151 2.64 -5.80 6.27
CA ASP A 151 3.23 -7.05 5.79
C ASP A 151 3.97 -6.82 4.47
N PHE A 152 4.85 -7.75 4.09
CA PHE A 152 5.46 -7.73 2.76
C PHE A 152 4.86 -8.82 1.89
N TYR A 153 4.21 -8.39 0.80
CA TYR A 153 3.55 -9.28 -0.14
C TYR A 153 4.54 -9.95 -1.10
N GLY A 154 5.61 -9.25 -1.47
CA GLY A 154 6.62 -9.73 -2.41
C GLY A 154 6.73 -8.86 -3.65
N ILE A 155 7.55 -9.33 -4.60
CA ILE A 155 7.91 -8.61 -5.81
C ILE A 155 7.26 -9.28 -7.01
N PHE A 156 6.35 -8.60 -7.69
CA PHE A 156 5.67 -9.11 -8.87
C PHE A 156 6.60 -9.19 -10.07
N CYS A 157 6.71 -10.38 -10.68
CA CYS A 157 7.46 -10.57 -11.92
C CYS A 157 6.59 -10.54 -13.18
N GLY A 158 5.28 -10.77 -13.02
CA GLY A 158 4.31 -10.92 -14.11
C GLY A 158 3.75 -12.34 -14.26
N LYS A 159 2.69 -12.46 -15.08
CA LYS A 159 1.99 -13.73 -15.34
C LYS A 159 2.82 -14.65 -16.24
N GLY A 160 2.87 -15.94 -15.90
CA GLY A 160 3.57 -16.95 -16.71
C GLY A 160 5.08 -16.75 -16.82
N THR A 161 5.67 -15.92 -15.95
CA THR A 161 7.11 -15.64 -15.92
C THR A 161 7.83 -16.78 -15.20
N THR A 162 8.93 -17.27 -15.77
CA THR A 162 9.72 -18.34 -15.14
C THR A 162 10.52 -17.80 -13.94
N GLU A 163 10.96 -18.71 -13.05
CA GLU A 163 11.83 -18.35 -11.93
C GLU A 163 13.12 -17.67 -12.39
N GLU A 164 13.77 -18.19 -13.43
CA GLU A 164 14.96 -17.59 -14.03
C GLU A 164 14.70 -16.15 -14.50
N GLN A 165 13.55 -15.91 -15.14
CA GLN A 165 13.16 -14.58 -15.59
C GLN A 165 12.85 -13.63 -14.43
N CYS A 166 12.22 -14.12 -13.35
CA CYS A 166 12.03 -13.36 -12.11
C CYS A 166 13.37 -12.89 -11.54
N PHE A 167 14.30 -13.82 -11.30
CA PHE A 167 15.58 -13.46 -10.69
C PHE A 167 16.42 -12.57 -11.59
N LYS A 168 16.37 -12.74 -12.92
CA LYS A 168 17.04 -11.83 -13.84
C LYS A 168 16.54 -10.37 -13.71
N LYS A 169 15.25 -10.17 -13.41
CA LYS A 169 14.68 -8.82 -13.19
C LYS A 169 15.08 -8.24 -11.83
N VAL A 170 15.15 -9.07 -10.79
CA VAL A 170 15.29 -8.61 -9.39
C VAL A 170 16.75 -8.55 -8.93
N SER A 171 17.63 -9.41 -9.45
CA SER A 171 19.04 -9.51 -9.03
C SER A 171 19.86 -8.22 -9.12
N PRO A 172 19.56 -7.22 -9.98
CA PRO A 172 20.26 -5.95 -9.93
C PRO A 172 20.00 -5.14 -8.65
N TYR A 173 18.90 -5.40 -7.95
CA TYR A 173 18.46 -4.56 -6.82
C TYR A 173 18.59 -5.27 -5.48
N LEU A 174 18.31 -6.58 -5.43
CA LEU A 174 18.24 -7.35 -4.19
C LEU A 174 19.14 -8.59 -4.23
N ASN A 175 19.58 -9.02 -3.06
CA ASN A 175 20.29 -10.29 -2.89
C ASN A 175 19.31 -11.47 -3.10
N THR A 176 19.49 -12.21 -4.19
CA THR A 176 18.62 -13.34 -4.54
C THR A 176 18.78 -14.58 -3.65
N ASP A 177 19.89 -14.71 -2.93
CA ASP A 177 20.16 -15.88 -2.08
C ASP A 177 19.18 -16.00 -0.92
N ALA A 178 18.57 -14.88 -0.52
CA ALA A 178 17.56 -14.82 0.54
C ALA A 178 16.11 -14.91 0.00
N LEU A 179 15.93 -15.14 -1.30
CA LEU A 179 14.64 -15.08 -1.98
C LEU A 179 14.24 -16.44 -2.58
N LYS A 180 12.95 -16.62 -2.81
CA LYS A 180 12.36 -17.75 -3.56
C LYS A 180 11.27 -17.23 -4.50
N VAL A 181 11.00 -17.96 -5.57
CA VAL A 181 9.87 -17.68 -6.46
C VAL A 181 8.66 -18.52 -6.06
N ALA A 182 7.49 -17.89 -6.11
CA ALA A 182 6.21 -18.51 -5.90
C ALA A 182 5.19 -18.04 -6.95
N GLN A 183 4.01 -18.64 -6.93
CA GLN A 183 2.89 -18.23 -7.77
C GLN A 183 1.63 -18.04 -6.93
N ASN A 184 0.84 -17.04 -7.29
CA ASN A 184 -0.48 -16.82 -6.71
C ASN A 184 -1.59 -17.61 -7.46
N LYS A 185 -2.84 -17.62 -6.96
CA LYS A 185 -4.00 -18.29 -7.61
C LYS A 185 -4.27 -17.85 -9.05
N TYR A 186 -3.76 -16.69 -9.48
CA TYR A 186 -3.93 -16.17 -10.83
C TYR A 186 -2.74 -16.52 -11.76
N GLY A 187 -1.74 -17.26 -11.27
CA GLY A 187 -0.55 -17.65 -12.02
C GLY A 187 0.46 -16.51 -12.23
N VAL A 188 0.42 -15.48 -11.38
CA VAL A 188 1.43 -14.42 -11.35
C VAL A 188 2.60 -14.90 -10.50
N SER A 189 3.81 -14.84 -11.06
CA SER A 189 5.04 -15.19 -10.36
C SER A 189 5.48 -14.04 -9.46
N ILE A 190 5.84 -14.36 -8.23
CA ILE A 190 6.20 -13.42 -7.16
C ILE A 190 7.51 -13.88 -6.53
N VAL A 191 8.44 -12.94 -6.31
CA VAL A 191 9.66 -13.17 -5.52
C VAL A 191 9.39 -12.77 -4.07
N VAL A 192 9.64 -13.68 -3.13
CA VAL A 192 9.41 -13.47 -1.70
C VAL A 192 10.62 -13.92 -0.87
N PRO A 193 10.80 -13.44 0.38
CA PRO A 193 11.79 -13.99 1.30
C PRO A 193 11.66 -15.51 1.49
N GLN A 194 12.77 -16.22 1.68
CA GLN A 194 12.77 -17.68 1.84
C GLN A 194 11.89 -18.17 2.99
N ASP A 195 11.88 -17.44 4.11
CA ASP A 195 11.11 -17.69 5.32
C ASP A 195 9.63 -17.27 5.21
N THR A 196 9.20 -16.70 4.09
CA THR A 196 7.79 -16.34 3.86
C THR A 196 6.92 -17.58 4.00
N ASN A 197 6.02 -17.56 4.97
CA ASN A 197 4.99 -18.58 5.14
C ASN A 197 3.90 -18.37 4.08
N MET A 198 3.92 -19.21 3.06
CA MET A 198 3.04 -19.10 1.89
C MET A 198 1.57 -19.36 2.21
N GLU A 199 1.29 -20.10 3.28
CA GLU A 199 -0.07 -20.40 3.72
C GLU A 199 -0.73 -19.20 4.41
N THR A 200 0.07 -18.29 4.97
CA THR A 200 -0.42 -17.11 5.71
C THR A 200 -0.17 -15.78 4.98
N ASN A 201 0.89 -15.67 4.18
CA ASN A 201 1.36 -14.40 3.60
C ASN A 201 1.02 -14.20 2.12
N LEU A 202 0.25 -15.09 1.51
CA LEU A 202 -0.34 -14.80 0.22
C LEU A 202 -1.85 -14.72 0.38
N LEU A 203 -2.32 -13.48 0.37
CA LEU A 203 -3.70 -13.02 0.19
C LEU A 203 -4.34 -13.50 -1.13
N ILE A 204 -3.97 -14.70 -1.58
CA ILE A 204 -4.46 -15.42 -2.74
C ILE A 204 -4.60 -16.93 -2.38
N LEU A 205 -5.14 -17.23 -1.18
CA LEU A 205 -5.82 -18.49 -0.86
C LEU A 205 -7.29 -18.29 -0.44
N ALA A 206 -7.83 -17.07 -0.46
CA ALA A 206 -9.22 -16.83 -0.12
C ALA A 206 -9.91 -16.00 -1.20
N ASP A 207 -10.70 -16.64 -2.04
CA ASP A 207 -12.15 -16.43 -1.94
C ASP A 207 -12.67 -17.73 -1.31
N TYR A 208 -13.33 -17.65 -0.16
CA TYR A 208 -14.15 -18.75 0.35
C TYR A 208 -15.50 -18.73 -0.36
#